data_AF-X1J3E6-F1
#
_entry.id   AF-X1J3E6-F1
#
_cell.length_a   1.000
_cell.length_b   1.000
_cell.length_c   1.000
_cell.angle_alpha   90.00
_cell.angle_beta   90.00
_cell.angle_gamma   90.00
#
_symmetry.space_group_name_H-M   'P 1'
#
loop_
_entity.id
_entity.type
_entity.pdbx_description
1 polymer ?
#
loop_
_entity_poly.entity_id
_entity_poly.type
_entity_poly.pdbx_seq_one_letter_code
_entity_poly.pdbx_strand_id
1 'polypeptide(L)'
;MPIMEALGAAPDATPMSELPEALATGRVKGYVSSDDVLMDFAFAEIVKYRTDWSPSIGCSFAVVMNMDTWNSLPADVKQVIDDLALEQSMWTGEYMDTHCAESLQWAIDEQGLEVITISEEEKARWDALIEPVVDAYLADMAAKGLPGEEYLARLAELAEEYS
;
A
#
# COMPACT_ATOMS: atom_id res chain seq x y z
N MET A 1 13.04 -3.95 -3.87
CA MET A 1 11.59 -3.88 -4.12
C MET A 1 11.36 -4.47 -5.51
N PRO A 2 11.04 -5.77 -5.61
CA PRO A 2 11.11 -6.51 -6.87
C PRO A 2 10.26 -5.90 -8.00
N ILE A 3 9.09 -5.35 -7.68
CA ILE A 3 8.21 -4.66 -8.65
C ILE A 3 8.90 -3.43 -9.25
N MET A 4 9.51 -2.58 -8.41
CA MET A 4 10.20 -1.38 -8.89
C MET A 4 11.46 -1.70 -9.69
N GLU A 5 12.19 -2.75 -9.30
CA GLU A 5 13.33 -3.27 -10.08
C GLU A 5 12.89 -3.78 -11.46
N ALA A 6 11.76 -4.49 -11.54
CA ALA A 6 11.21 -4.97 -12.80
C ALA A 6 10.80 -3.83 -13.76
N LEU A 7 10.37 -2.70 -13.20
CA LEU A 7 10.09 -1.47 -13.95
C LEU A 7 11.35 -0.66 -14.30
N GLY A 8 12.54 -1.13 -13.92
CA GLY A 8 13.82 -0.49 -14.21
C GLY A 8 14.19 0.65 -13.25
N ALA A 9 13.47 0.81 -12.15
CA ALA A 9 13.86 1.74 -11.09
C ALA A 9 14.97 1.15 -10.19
N ALA A 10 15.63 2.02 -9.43
CA ALA A 10 16.60 1.64 -8.40
C ALA A 10 15.98 1.87 -7.01
N PRO A 11 15.27 0.88 -6.44
CA PRO A 11 14.60 1.07 -5.17
C PRO A 11 15.56 1.21 -4.00
N ASP A 12 15.23 2.11 -3.09
CA ASP A 12 15.92 2.33 -1.83
C ASP A 12 14.91 2.19 -0.69
N ALA A 13 15.24 1.38 0.32
CA ALA A 13 14.39 1.19 1.49
C ALA A 13 14.61 2.33 2.49
N THR A 14 14.06 3.52 2.18
CA THR A 14 14.10 4.69 3.06
C THR A 14 12.90 4.67 4.01
N PRO A 15 13.10 4.75 5.33
CA PRO A 15 12.01 4.97 6.29
C PRO A 15 11.25 6.27 6.00
N MET A 16 9.93 6.29 6.23
CA MET A 16 9.10 7.45 5.91
C MET A 16 9.55 8.75 6.62
N SER A 17 10.08 8.65 7.84
CA SER A 17 10.64 9.79 8.58
C SER A 17 11.90 10.39 7.95
N GLU A 18 12.61 9.66 7.09
CA GLU A 18 13.84 10.09 6.41
C GLU A 18 13.59 10.54 4.96
N LEU A 19 12.38 10.32 4.42
CA LEU A 19 12.01 10.69 3.06
C LEU A 19 12.20 12.19 2.74
N PRO A 20 11.83 13.16 3.61
CA PRO A 20 12.04 14.57 3.31
C PRO A 20 13.50 14.92 2.99
N GLU A 21 14.44 14.43 3.82
CA GLU A 21 15.87 14.65 3.63
C GLU A 21 16.38 13.90 2.38
N ALA A 22 15.92 12.66 2.18
CA ALA A 22 16.30 11.86 1.02
C ALA A 22 15.87 12.51 -0.31
N LEU A 23 14.68 13.10 -0.34
CA LEU A 23 14.16 13.84 -1.48
C LEU A 23 14.91 15.17 -1.67
N ALA A 24 15.14 15.92 -0.59
CA ALA A 24 15.83 17.21 -0.64
C ALA A 24 17.30 17.08 -1.09
N THR A 25 18.01 16.05 -0.64
CA THR A 25 19.38 15.73 -1.08
C THR A 25 19.43 15.08 -2.46
N GLY A 26 18.27 14.63 -2.96
CA GLY A 26 18.16 13.94 -4.23
C GLY A 26 18.73 12.51 -4.22
N ARG A 27 18.93 11.92 -3.03
CA ARG A 27 19.27 10.50 -2.87
C ARG A 27 18.19 9.60 -3.46
N VAL A 28 16.92 9.99 -3.26
CA VAL A 28 15.77 9.42 -3.95
C VAL A 28 15.08 10.51 -4.78
N LYS A 29 14.34 10.11 -5.82
CA LYS A 29 13.67 11.04 -6.76
C LYS A 29 12.15 11.00 -6.68
N GLY A 30 11.62 10.14 -5.82
CA GLY A 30 10.21 9.90 -5.61
C GLY A 30 10.06 8.77 -4.58
N TYR A 31 8.81 8.43 -4.28
CA TYR A 31 8.44 7.36 -3.38
C TYR A 31 7.22 6.63 -3.93
N VAL A 32 6.96 5.44 -3.38
CA VAL A 32 5.75 4.66 -3.66
C VAL A 32 5.01 4.51 -2.33
N SER A 33 3.86 5.15 -2.20
CA SER A 33 2.99 5.12 -1.02
C SER A 33 1.59 5.59 -1.41
N SER A 34 0.65 5.54 -0.49
CA SER A 34 -0.72 6.04 -0.65
C SER A 34 -0.76 7.58 -0.65
N ASP A 35 -1.88 8.18 -1.09
CA ASP A 35 -1.97 9.63 -1.30
C ASP A 35 -2.16 10.43 0.00
N ASP A 36 -2.50 9.80 1.14
CA ASP A 36 -2.64 10.44 2.46
C ASP A 36 -1.38 11.21 2.89
N VAL A 37 -0.20 10.69 2.56
CA VAL A 37 1.09 11.28 2.96
C VAL A 37 1.37 12.63 2.28
N LEU A 38 0.66 12.94 1.18
CA LEU A 38 0.79 14.23 0.49
C LEU A 38 0.43 15.38 1.42
N MET A 39 -0.66 15.23 2.19
CA MET A 39 -1.12 16.17 3.20
C MET A 39 -0.46 15.91 4.55
N ASP A 40 -0.53 14.68 5.07
CA ASP A 40 -0.18 14.37 6.47
C ASP A 40 1.30 14.61 6.80
N PHE A 41 2.18 14.40 5.80
CA PHE A 41 3.61 14.66 5.90
C PHE A 41 4.07 15.83 5.04
N ALA A 42 3.13 16.61 4.49
CA ALA A 42 3.38 17.75 3.61
C ALA A 42 4.28 17.40 2.39
N PHE A 43 4.23 16.15 1.90
CA PHE A 43 5.07 15.74 0.77
C PHE A 43 4.72 16.48 -0.51
N ALA A 44 3.49 16.98 -0.68
CA ALA A 44 3.11 17.81 -1.82
C ALA A 44 3.90 19.14 -1.91
N GLU A 45 4.53 19.59 -0.82
CA GLU A 45 5.46 20.73 -0.86
C GLU A 45 6.74 20.38 -1.62
N ILE A 46 7.16 19.11 -1.57
CA ILE A 46 8.42 18.59 -2.11
C ILE A 46 8.23 17.97 -3.49
N VAL A 47 7.27 17.05 -3.65
CA VAL A 47 6.97 16.39 -4.92
C VAL A 47 5.92 17.16 -5.71
N LYS A 48 6.08 17.21 -7.03
CA LYS A 48 5.21 18.00 -7.92
C LYS A 48 4.42 17.18 -8.93
N TYR A 49 4.68 15.87 -8.97
CA TYR A 49 4.05 14.95 -9.91
C TYR A 49 3.58 13.71 -9.14
N ARG A 50 2.37 13.25 -9.46
CA ARG A 50 1.81 12.00 -8.98
C ARG A 50 1.37 11.18 -10.18
N THR A 51 2.02 10.04 -10.41
CA THR A 51 1.58 9.11 -11.45
C THR A 51 0.40 8.31 -10.93
N ASP A 52 -0.74 8.41 -11.61
CA ASP A 52 -1.94 7.62 -11.34
C ASP A 52 -1.75 6.18 -11.77
N TRP A 53 -1.00 5.47 -10.95
CA TRP A 53 -0.73 4.06 -11.09
C TRP A 53 -0.69 3.44 -9.72
N SER A 54 -1.64 2.56 -9.46
CA SER A 54 -1.59 1.64 -8.35
C SER A 54 -1.03 0.32 -8.87
N PRO A 55 0.25 0.00 -8.62
CA PRO A 55 0.56 -1.42 -8.51
C PRO A 55 -0.24 -1.89 -7.31
N SER A 56 -0.88 -3.06 -7.34
CA SER A 56 -1.68 -3.60 -6.25
C SER A 56 -0.87 -3.95 -4.98
N ILE A 57 0.13 -3.13 -4.63
CA ILE A 57 0.93 -3.07 -3.42
C ILE A 57 0.08 -2.37 -2.36
N GLY A 58 -0.96 -3.06 -1.90
CA GLY A 58 -1.56 -2.69 -0.63
C GLY A 58 -0.53 -2.96 0.47
N CYS A 59 -0.09 -1.93 1.19
CA CYS A 59 0.59 -2.15 2.46
C CYS A 59 -0.43 -2.78 3.43
N SER A 60 -0.24 -4.06 3.74
CA SER A 60 -1.08 -4.75 4.72
C SER A 60 -0.62 -4.39 6.14
N PHE A 61 -1.55 -3.95 6.98
CA PHE A 61 -1.31 -3.66 8.38
C PHE A 61 -1.99 -4.70 9.26
N ALA A 62 -1.31 -5.07 10.35
CA ALA A 62 -1.88 -5.95 11.37
C ALA A 62 -1.75 -5.29 12.74
N VAL A 63 -2.88 -5.15 13.44
CA VAL A 63 -2.89 -4.75 14.85
C VAL A 63 -2.66 -6.00 15.68
N VAL A 64 -1.52 -6.07 16.37
CA VAL A 64 -1.12 -7.25 17.16
C VAL A 64 -1.11 -6.95 18.65
N MET A 65 -1.60 -7.89 19.45
CA MET A 65 -1.60 -7.81 20.91
C MET A 65 -0.69 -8.90 21.50
N ASN A 66 0.03 -8.57 22.56
CA ASN A 66 0.79 -9.55 23.33
C ASN A 66 -0.14 -10.63 23.93
N MET A 67 0.25 -11.90 23.80
CA MET A 67 -0.60 -13.03 24.19
C MET A 67 -0.87 -13.11 25.70
N ASP A 68 0.09 -12.74 26.56
CA ASP A 68 -0.11 -12.73 28.01
C ASP A 68 -1.12 -11.65 28.41
N THR A 69 -1.03 -10.48 27.76
CA THR A 69 -1.99 -9.38 27.94
C THR A 69 -3.38 -9.84 27.50
N TRP A 70 -3.52 -10.38 26.29
CA TRP A 70 -4.77 -10.94 25.80
C TRP A 70 -5.35 -11.95 26.79
N ASN A 71 -4.55 -12.93 27.22
CA ASN A 71 -5.00 -13.98 28.13
C ASN A 71 -5.49 -13.46 29.48
N SER A 72 -4.91 -12.37 29.98
CA SER A 72 -5.31 -11.72 31.23
C SER A 72 -6.67 -11.02 31.16
N LEU A 73 -7.19 -10.73 29.96
CA LEU A 73 -8.47 -10.03 29.80
C LEU A 73 -9.67 -10.92 30.17
N PRO A 74 -10.71 -10.35 30.80
CA PRO A 74 -12.01 -10.99 30.97
C PRO A 74 -12.62 -11.46 29.64
N ALA A 75 -13.45 -12.50 29.70
CA ALA A 75 -14.04 -13.10 28.49
C ALA A 75 -14.97 -12.15 27.72
N ASP A 76 -15.73 -11.31 28.44
CA ASP A 76 -16.57 -10.27 27.86
C ASP A 76 -15.76 -9.19 27.14
N VAL A 77 -14.59 -8.81 27.68
CA VAL A 77 -13.68 -7.86 27.03
C VAL A 77 -13.06 -8.45 25.75
N LYS A 78 -12.66 -9.73 25.79
CA LYS A 78 -12.15 -10.43 24.60
C LYS A 78 -13.19 -10.45 23.49
N GLN A 79 -14.43 -10.79 23.83
CA GLN A 79 -15.53 -10.82 22.87
C GLN A 79 -15.73 -9.46 22.20
N VAL A 80 -15.70 -8.37 22.95
CA VAL A 80 -15.83 -7.02 22.37
C VAL A 80 -14.70 -6.72 21.38
N ILE A 81 -13.46 -7.11 21.68
CA ILE A 81 -12.32 -6.90 20.78
C ILE A 81 -12.45 -7.75 19.51
N ASP A 82 -12.85 -9.01 19.65
CA ASP A 82 -13.06 -9.91 18.51
C ASP A 82 -14.20 -9.41 17.60
N ASP A 83 -15.31 -8.95 18.19
CA ASP A 83 -16.46 -8.41 17.45
C ASP A 83 -16.11 -7.12 16.69
N LEU A 84 -15.18 -6.32 17.23
CA LEU A 84 -14.69 -5.08 16.61
C LEU A 84 -13.74 -5.32 15.43
N ALA A 85 -13.18 -6.53 15.26
CA ALA A 85 -12.10 -6.74 14.29
C ALA A 85 -12.52 -6.43 12.84
N LEU A 86 -13.69 -6.91 12.42
CA LEU A 86 -14.20 -6.64 11.07
C LEU A 86 -14.62 -5.18 10.90
N GLU A 87 -15.38 -4.64 11.86
CA GLU A 87 -15.84 -3.25 11.86
C GLU A 87 -14.66 -2.27 11.78
N GLN A 88 -13.62 -2.49 12.59
CA GLN A 88 -12.42 -1.67 12.58
C GLN A 88 -11.68 -1.75 11.24
N SER A 89 -11.63 -2.93 10.62
CA SER A 89 -10.95 -3.13 9.33
C SER A 89 -11.68 -2.38 8.21
N MET A 90 -13.01 -2.49 8.15
CA MET A 90 -13.84 -1.78 7.17
C MET A 90 -13.80 -0.27 7.39
N TRP A 91 -13.95 0.18 8.64
CA TRP A 91 -13.91 1.60 8.99
C TRP A 91 -12.56 2.23 8.62
N THR A 92 -11.46 1.52 8.86
CA THR A 92 -10.11 2.01 8.51
C THR A 92 -9.96 2.12 6.99
N GLY A 93 -10.48 1.16 6.21
CA GLY A 93 -10.48 1.23 4.75
C GLY A 93 -11.24 2.45 4.24
N GLU A 94 -12.49 2.62 4.68
CA GLU A 94 -13.34 3.75 4.28
C GLU A 94 -12.74 5.11 4.67
N TYR A 95 -12.17 5.20 5.88
CA TYR A 95 -11.44 6.38 6.32
C TYR A 95 -10.25 6.67 5.40
N MET A 96 -9.43 5.65 5.10
CA MET A 96 -8.23 5.84 4.28
C MET A 96 -8.58 6.23 2.84
N ASP A 97 -9.59 5.63 2.23
CA ASP A 97 -10.03 5.99 0.87
C ASP A 97 -10.50 7.44 0.81
N THR A 98 -11.33 7.85 1.79
CA THR A 98 -11.83 9.22 1.90
C THR A 98 -10.68 10.20 2.11
N HIS A 99 -9.78 9.91 3.06
CA HIS A 99 -8.66 10.78 3.41
C HIS A 99 -7.62 10.87 2.28
N CYS A 100 -7.35 9.78 1.56
CA CYS A 100 -6.47 9.80 0.38
C CYS A 100 -7.05 10.70 -0.71
N ALA A 101 -8.36 10.63 -0.97
CA ALA A 101 -9.03 11.49 -1.94
C ALA A 101 -8.98 12.98 -1.53
N GLU A 102 -9.23 13.28 -0.25
CA GLU A 102 -9.13 14.64 0.30
C GLU A 102 -7.69 15.18 0.21
N SER A 103 -6.71 14.37 0.60
CA SER A 103 -5.28 14.70 0.55
C SER A 103 -4.81 14.99 -0.88
N LEU A 104 -5.19 14.14 -1.84
CA LEU A 104 -4.87 14.35 -3.25
C LEU A 104 -5.51 15.61 -3.81
N GLN A 105 -6.79 15.85 -3.52
CA GLN A 105 -7.50 17.05 -3.98
C GLN A 105 -6.86 18.33 -3.41
N TRP A 106 -6.53 18.34 -2.12
CA TRP A 106 -5.78 19.44 -1.49
C TRP A 106 -4.42 19.66 -2.14
N ALA A 107 -3.67 18.60 -2.43
CA ALA A 107 -2.37 18.72 -3.07
C ALA A 107 -2.46 19.32 -4.48
N ILE A 108 -3.52 18.99 -5.23
CA ILE A 108 -3.79 19.59 -6.54
C ILE A 108 -4.13 21.08 -6.39
N ASP A 109 -5.10 21.40 -5.54
CA ASP A 109 -5.67 22.75 -5.45
C ASP A 109 -4.71 23.76 -4.80
N GLU A 110 -4.02 23.35 -3.73
CA GLU A 110 -3.22 24.25 -2.88
C GLU A 110 -1.71 24.17 -3.14
N GLN A 111 -1.20 23.02 -3.59
CA GLN A 111 0.23 22.81 -3.84
C GLN A 111 0.59 22.73 -5.33
N GLY A 112 -0.41 22.71 -6.21
CA GLY A 112 -0.22 22.64 -7.67
C GLY A 112 0.35 21.30 -8.14
N LEU A 113 0.01 20.21 -7.46
CA LEU A 113 0.43 18.85 -7.84
C LEU A 113 -0.14 18.47 -9.22
N GLU A 114 0.70 17.99 -10.14
CA GLU A 114 0.28 17.49 -11.44
C GLU A 114 0.05 15.98 -11.39
N VAL A 115 -1.17 15.55 -11.76
CA VAL A 115 -1.52 14.13 -11.86
C VAL A 115 -1.24 13.63 -13.27
N ILE A 116 -0.39 12.61 -13.38
CA ILE A 116 -0.04 11.95 -14.63
C ILE A 116 -0.84 10.66 -14.74
N THR A 117 -1.84 10.62 -15.60
CA THR A 117 -2.58 9.39 -15.90
C THR A 117 -1.84 8.56 -16.94
N ILE A 118 -1.63 7.27 -16.65
CA ILE A 118 -1.03 6.34 -17.62
C ILE A 118 -2.08 5.83 -18.61
N SER A 119 -1.67 5.55 -19.85
CA SER A 119 -2.56 4.92 -20.83
C SER A 119 -2.76 3.44 -20.53
N GLU A 120 -3.82 2.84 -21.06
CA GLU A 120 -4.05 1.39 -20.98
C GLU A 120 -2.89 0.59 -21.59
N GLU A 121 -2.29 1.08 -22.68
CA GLU A 121 -1.13 0.46 -23.32
C GLU A 121 0.10 0.45 -22.39
N GLU A 122 0.36 1.58 -21.72
CA GLU A 122 1.48 1.70 -20.79
C GLU A 122 1.24 0.85 -19.53
N LYS A 123 0.00 0.81 -19.03
CA LYS A 123 -0.40 -0.07 -17.94
C LYS A 123 -0.15 -1.54 -18.31
N ALA A 124 -0.63 -2.00 -19.47
CA ALA A 124 -0.41 -3.37 -19.92
C ALA A 124 1.08 -3.71 -20.08
N ARG A 125 1.90 -2.75 -20.52
CA ARG A 125 3.35 -2.89 -20.59
C ARG A 125 3.97 -3.09 -19.21
N TRP A 126 3.54 -2.32 -18.21
CA TRP A 126 4.04 -2.45 -16.83
C TRP A 126 3.58 -3.74 -16.19
N ASP A 127 2.31 -4.13 -16.38
CA ASP A 127 1.76 -5.39 -15.87
C ASP A 127 2.57 -6.59 -16.40
N ALA A 128 2.92 -6.60 -17.69
CA ALA A 128 3.74 -7.65 -18.30
C ALA A 128 5.19 -7.71 -17.75
N LEU A 129 5.75 -6.58 -17.30
CA LEU A 129 7.06 -6.56 -16.63
C LEU A 129 6.99 -7.10 -15.20
N ILE A 130 5.84 -6.95 -14.55
CA ILE A 130 5.62 -7.33 -13.15
C ILE A 130 5.18 -8.80 -13.02
N GLU A 131 4.50 -9.36 -14.02
CA GLU A 131 4.04 -10.76 -14.01
C GLU A 131 5.12 -11.77 -13.58
N PRO A 132 6.38 -11.72 -14.09
CA PRO A 132 7.44 -12.63 -13.64
C PRO A 132 7.82 -12.49 -12.16
N VAL A 133 7.59 -11.32 -11.55
CA VAL A 133 7.82 -11.08 -10.12
C VAL A 133 6.80 -11.86 -9.28
N VAL A 134 5.54 -11.89 -9.72
CA VAL A 134 4.47 -12.65 -9.07
C VAL A 134 4.72 -14.15 -9.20
N ASP A 135 5.09 -14.61 -10.40
CA ASP A 135 5.43 -16.03 -10.64
C ASP A 135 6.60 -16.49 -9.77
N ALA A 136 7.66 -15.68 -9.68
CA ALA A 136 8.80 -15.97 -8.82
C ALA A 136 8.41 -16.04 -7.34
N TYR A 137 7.52 -15.16 -6.89
CA TYR A 137 7.00 -15.18 -5.52
C TYR A 137 6.18 -16.46 -5.25
N LEU A 138 5.30 -16.85 -6.17
CA LEU A 138 4.51 -18.08 -6.05
C LEU A 138 5.39 -19.33 -6.00
N ALA A 139 6.43 -19.39 -6.84
CA ALA A 139 7.41 -20.48 -6.82
C ALA A 139 8.16 -20.55 -5.48
N ASP A 140 8.56 -19.41 -4.91
CA ASP A 140 9.18 -19.35 -3.58
C ASP A 140 8.21 -19.79 -2.46
N MET A 141 6.94 -19.40 -2.53
CA MET A 141 5.91 -19.88 -1.59
C MET A 141 5.73 -21.39 -1.68
N ALA A 142 5.63 -21.95 -2.89
CA ALA A 142 5.52 -23.39 -3.10
C ALA A 142 6.75 -24.15 -2.59
N ALA A 143 7.96 -23.61 -2.80
CA ALA A 143 9.21 -24.19 -2.27
C ALA A 143 9.25 -24.22 -0.73
N LYS A 144 8.56 -23.27 -0.08
CA LYS A 144 8.36 -23.21 1.37
C LYS A 144 7.19 -24.08 1.87
N GLY A 145 6.46 -24.74 0.97
CA GLY A 145 5.26 -25.51 1.29
C GLY A 145 4.06 -24.65 1.68
N LEU A 146 4.05 -23.38 1.25
CA LEU A 146 2.97 -22.42 1.52
C LEU A 146 1.98 -22.38 0.35
N PRO A 147 0.66 -22.18 0.63
CA PRO A 147 -0.39 -22.25 -0.38
C PRO A 147 -0.54 -20.91 -1.14
N GLY A 148 0.51 -20.48 -1.85
CA GLY A 148 0.53 -19.18 -2.54
C GLY A 148 -0.58 -19.00 -3.58
N GLU A 149 -0.82 -20.02 -4.40
CA GLU A 149 -1.87 -19.99 -5.43
C GLU A 149 -3.28 -19.95 -4.82
N GLU A 150 -3.53 -20.75 -3.79
CA GLU A 150 -4.83 -20.77 -3.09
C GLU A 150 -5.09 -19.41 -2.40
N TYR A 151 -4.05 -18.81 -1.82
CA TYR A 151 -4.13 -17.48 -1.23
C TYR A 151 -4.50 -16.43 -2.28
N LEU A 152 -3.84 -16.41 -3.45
CA LEU A 152 -4.18 -15.46 -4.52
C LEU A 152 -5.60 -15.66 -5.06
N ALA A 153 -6.02 -16.92 -5.22
CA ALA A 153 -7.39 -17.23 -5.65
C ALA A 153 -8.42 -16.72 -4.64
N ARG A 154 -8.18 -16.95 -3.34
CA ARG A 154 -9.06 -16.44 -2.28
C ARG A 154 -9.05 -14.92 -2.20
N LEU A 155 -7.90 -14.29 -2.40
CA LEU A 155 -7.78 -12.84 -2.44
C LEU A 155 -8.60 -12.25 -3.60
N ALA A 156 -8.54 -12.86 -4.79
CA ALA A 156 -9.31 -12.41 -5.95
C ALA A 156 -10.83 -12.55 -5.73
N GLU A 157 -11.27 -13.66 -5.14
CA GLU A 157 -12.68 -13.87 -4.77
C GLU A 157 -13.17 -12.81 -3.78
N LEU A 158 -12.38 -12.54 -2.73
CA LEU A 158 -12.70 -11.50 -1.75
C LEU A 158 -12.67 -10.10 -2.38
N ALA A 159 -11.72 -9.82 -3.26
CA ALA A 159 -11.66 -8.54 -3.95
C ALA A 159 -12.94 -8.27 -4.74
N GLU A 160 -13.49 -9.28 -5.44
CA GLU A 160 -14.77 -9.16 -6.16
C GLU A 160 -15.97 -8.98 -5.22
N GLU A 161 -15.96 -9.60 -4.04
CA GLU A 161 -17.02 -9.46 -3.04
C GLU A 161 -17.07 -8.05 -2.42
N TYR A 162 -15.91 -7.39 -2.26
CA TYR A 162 -15.76 -6.13 -1.53
C TYR A 162 -15.46 -4.91 -2.43
N SER A 163 -15.37 -5.07 -3.75
CA SER A 163 -15.15 -3.98 -4.73
C SER A 163 -16.42 -3.28 -5.19
#